data_AF-A0A7S0C0N1-F1
#
_entry.id   AF-A0A7S0C0N1-F1
#
_cell.length_a   1.000
_cell.length_b   1.000
_cell.length_c   1.000
_cell.angle_alpha   90.00
_cell.angle_beta   90.00
_cell.angle_gamma   90.00
#
_symmetry.space_group_name_H-M   'P 1'
#
loop_
_entity.id
_entity.type
_entity.pdbx_description
1 polymer ?
#
loop_
_entity_poly.entity_id
_entity_poly.type
_entity_poly.pdbx_seq_one_letter_code
_entity_poly.pdbx_strand_id
1 'polypeptide(L)'
;MGILSQQAPISIITLKTVPHGTNGGVTWWGTMWSGIGGVIIALGSVLLDSVSGLGTRPLPTLLFGTSCGLLGSFLDSLLGATLQASYYDVEKKMICESDGPGGASTIRHISGMNILSNAQVNLVSVFATTIIGALVLGPFIYQ
;
A
#
# COMPACT_ATOMS: atom_id res chain seq x y z
N MET A 1 12.69 4.81 10.15
CA MET A 1 13.41 3.51 10.16
C MET A 1 13.79 3.12 8.73
N GLY A 2 14.66 3.89 8.06
CA GLY A 2 14.84 3.84 6.60
C GLY A 2 16.29 3.85 6.12
N ILE A 3 17.25 3.46 6.96
CA ILE A 3 18.69 3.48 6.62
C ILE A 3 19.35 2.09 6.55
N LEU A 4 18.60 1.01 6.80
CA LEU A 4 19.16 -0.36 6.86
C LEU A 4 18.42 -1.41 6.00
N SER A 5 17.38 -1.04 5.25
CA SER A 5 16.76 -1.99 4.31
C SER A 5 17.59 -2.06 3.03
N GLN A 6 18.33 -3.15 2.84
CA GLN A 6 19.19 -3.36 1.67
C GLN A 6 18.44 -3.67 0.36
N GLN A 7 17.11 -3.79 0.40
CA GLN A 7 16.33 -4.07 -0.80
C GLN A 7 15.69 -2.79 -1.33
N ALA A 8 16.22 -2.37 -2.48
CA ALA A 8 15.67 -1.24 -3.22
C ALA A 8 14.23 -1.57 -3.68
N PRO A 9 13.25 -0.68 -3.46
CA PRO A 9 11.87 -0.89 -3.87
C PRO A 9 11.74 -1.08 -5.38
N ILE A 10 10.70 -1.81 -5.79
CA ILE A 10 10.37 -2.00 -7.21
C ILE A 10 9.09 -1.20 -7.50
N SER A 11 9.12 -0.36 -8.54
CA SER A 11 7.91 0.35 -8.98
C SER A 11 6.91 -0.64 -9.59
N ILE A 12 5.66 -0.57 -9.14
CA ILE A 12 4.61 -1.49 -9.61
C ILE A 12 4.23 -1.28 -11.09
N ILE A 13 4.47 -0.07 -11.63
CA ILE A 13 4.17 0.26 -13.03
C ILE A 13 5.31 -0.15 -13.94
N THR A 14 6.55 0.23 -13.59
CA THR A 14 7.70 0.02 -14.48
C THR A 14 8.42 -1.30 -14.23
N LEU A 15 8.11 -1.98 -13.12
CA LEU A 15 8.80 -3.19 -12.64
C LEU A 15 10.32 -3.00 -12.54
N LYS A 16 10.77 -1.75 -12.40
CA LYS A 16 12.17 -1.37 -12.24
C LYS A 16 12.44 -0.96 -10.81
N THR A 17 13.68 -1.16 -10.40
CA THR A 17 14.19 -0.71 -9.11
C THR A 17 14.15 0.82 -9.04
N VAL A 18 13.53 1.37 -8.00
CA VAL A 18 13.41 2.81 -7.77
C VAL A 18 14.07 3.21 -6.44
N PRO A 19 14.48 4.48 -6.28
CA PRO A 19 15.04 4.95 -5.02
C PRO A 19 14.05 4.80 -3.86
N HIS A 20 14.60 4.62 -2.66
CA HIS A 20 13.80 4.56 -1.44
C HIS A 20 12.95 5.83 -1.26
N GLY A 21 11.69 5.65 -0.91
CA GLY A 21 10.72 6.76 -0.76
C GLY A 21 9.91 7.07 -2.02
N THR A 22 10.03 6.29 -3.10
CA THR A 22 9.22 6.48 -4.32
C THR A 22 7.78 6.07 -4.04
N ASN A 23 6.82 6.93 -4.36
CA ASN A 23 5.40 6.59 -4.23
C ASN A 23 5.08 5.36 -5.09
N GLY A 24 4.43 4.38 -4.49
CA GLY A 24 4.13 3.10 -5.15
C GLY A 24 5.31 2.15 -5.37
N GLY A 25 6.41 2.34 -4.62
CA GLY A 25 7.48 1.35 -4.52
C GLY A 25 7.08 0.17 -3.63
N VAL A 26 7.04 -1.03 -4.21
CA VAL A 26 6.73 -2.27 -3.50
C VAL A 26 8.02 -2.91 -3.00
N THR A 27 8.00 -3.39 -1.76
CA THR A 27 9.10 -4.17 -1.18
C THR A 27 8.56 -5.52 -0.70
N TRP A 28 9.44 -6.53 -0.67
CA TRP A 28 9.11 -7.84 -0.11
C TRP A 28 8.66 -7.72 1.35
N TRP A 29 9.43 -7.01 2.16
CA TRP A 29 9.10 -6.76 3.56
C TRP A 29 7.78 -6.01 3.73
N GLY A 30 7.53 -4.97 2.93
CA GLY A 30 6.26 -4.24 2.96
C GLY A 30 5.06 -5.16 2.71
N THR A 31 5.16 -6.03 1.70
CA THR A 31 4.09 -6.98 1.36
C THR A 31 3.85 -8.00 2.48
N MET A 32 4.92 -8.51 3.11
CA MET A 32 4.80 -9.39 4.28
C MET A 32 4.10 -8.69 5.45
N TRP A 33 4.47 -7.45 5.76
CA TRP A 33 3.83 -6.67 6.82
C TRP A 33 2.35 -6.41 6.54
N SER A 34 1.98 -6.16 5.28
CA SER A 34 0.57 -6.03 4.89
C SER A 34 -0.22 -7.33 5.09
N GLY A 35 0.38 -8.48 4.78
CA GLY A 35 -0.21 -9.79 5.08
C GLY A 35 -0.40 -10.02 6.58
N ILE A 36 0.63 -9.76 7.39
CA ILE A 36 0.57 -9.88 8.86
C ILE A 36 -0.49 -8.93 9.44
N GLY A 37 -0.56 -7.69 8.96
CA GLY A 37 -1.60 -6.74 9.35
C GLY A 37 -3.00 -7.25 9.07
N GLY A 38 -3.22 -7.86 7.90
CA GLY A 38 -4.48 -8.51 7.54
C GLY A 38 -4.85 -9.67 8.48
N VAL A 39 -3.89 -10.49 8.88
CA VAL A 39 -4.08 -11.56 9.87
C VAL A 39 -4.47 -10.99 11.23
N ILE A 40 -3.80 -9.93 11.70
CA ILE A 40 -4.11 -9.30 12.99
C ILE A 40 -5.54 -8.75 13.00
N ILE A 41 -5.95 -8.07 11.93
CA ILE A 41 -7.32 -7.55 11.80
C ILE A 41 -8.34 -8.70 11.82
N ALA A 42 -8.08 -9.79 11.10
CA ALA A 42 -8.95 -10.96 11.08
C ALA A 42 -9.03 -11.69 12.42
N LEU A 43 -7.92 -11.78 13.17
CA LEU A 43 -7.94 -12.33 14.52
C LEU A 43 -8.78 -11.45 15.45
N GLY A 44 -8.65 -10.13 15.34
CA GLY A 44 -9.47 -9.17 16.08
C GLY A 44 -10.96 -9.34 15.78
N SER A 45 -11.35 -9.51 14.52
CA SER A 45 -12.76 -9.72 14.16
C SER A 45 -13.30 -11.06 14.67
N VAL A 46 -12.52 -12.15 14.59
CA VAL A 46 -12.92 -13.45 15.17
C VAL A 46 -13.13 -13.36 16.68
N LEU A 47 -12.26 -12.65 17.39
CA LEU A 47 -12.41 -12.43 18.84
C LEU A 47 -13.67 -11.63 19.15
N LEU A 48 -13.94 -10.57 18.39
CA LEU A 48 -15.16 -9.77 18.54
C LEU A 48 -16.43 -10.58 18.27
N ASP A 49 -16.44 -11.39 17.22
CA ASP A 49 -17.57 -12.28 16.89
C ASP A 49 -17.79 -13.30 18.03
N SER A 50 -16.71 -13.85 18.59
CA SER A 50 -16.75 -14.80 19.71
C SER A 50 -17.36 -14.18 20.97
N VAL A 51 -17.00 -12.93 21.29
CA VAL A 51 -17.52 -12.20 22.47
C VAL A 51 -18.97 -11.75 22.24
N SER A 52 -19.32 -11.38 21.01
CA SER A 52 -20.65 -10.87 20.64
C SER A 52 -21.67 -11.99 20.44
N GLY A 53 -21.25 -13.26 20.46
CA GLY A 53 -22.11 -14.42 20.25
C GLY A 53 -22.53 -14.62 18.79
N LEU A 54 -21.84 -13.99 17.83
CA LEU A 54 -22.04 -14.26 16.41
C LEU A 54 -21.39 -15.62 16.05
N GLY A 55 -21.93 -16.28 15.02
CA GLY A 55 -21.35 -17.52 14.51
C GLY A 55 -19.91 -17.29 14.02
N THR A 56 -18.94 -17.94 14.63
CA THR A 56 -17.53 -17.75 14.31
C THR A 56 -17.10 -18.65 13.15
N ARG A 57 -16.47 -18.05 12.13
CA ARG A 57 -15.86 -18.77 11.00
C ARG A 57 -14.39 -18.35 10.87
N PRO A 58 -13.50 -18.83 11.77
CA PRO A 58 -12.14 -18.30 11.90
C PRO A 58 -11.30 -18.46 10.63
N LEU A 59 -11.39 -19.61 9.95
CA LEU A 59 -10.60 -19.86 8.75
C LEU A 59 -11.01 -18.96 7.57
N PRO A 60 -12.31 -18.86 7.18
CA PRO A 60 -12.77 -17.88 6.20
C PRO A 60 -12.40 -16.43 6.56
N THR A 61 -12.53 -16.03 7.82
CA THR A 61 -12.20 -14.67 8.26
C THR A 61 -10.70 -14.36 8.16
N LEU A 62 -9.84 -15.31 8.50
CA LEU A 62 -8.39 -15.18 8.32
C LEU A 62 -7.99 -15.04 6.86
N LEU A 63 -8.57 -15.89 5.99
CA LEU A 63 -8.35 -15.81 4.54
C LEU A 63 -8.82 -14.46 4.00
N PHE A 64 -10.02 -14.03 4.37
CA PHE A 64 -10.60 -12.76 3.96
C PHE A 64 -9.73 -11.56 4.37
N GLY A 65 -9.34 -11.47 5.65
CA GLY A 65 -8.52 -10.36 6.15
C GLY A 65 -7.12 -10.32 5.56
N THR A 66 -6.48 -11.48 5.38
CA THR A 66 -5.17 -11.57 4.72
C THR A 66 -5.26 -11.16 3.25
N SER A 67 -6.27 -11.64 2.52
CA SER A 67 -6.50 -11.25 1.13
C SER A 67 -6.77 -9.75 0.99
N CYS A 68 -7.59 -9.17 1.87
CA CYS A 68 -7.85 -7.72 1.88
C CYS A 68 -6.58 -6.92 2.19
N GLY A 69 -5.77 -7.34 3.16
CA GLY A 69 -4.51 -6.67 3.50
C GLY A 69 -3.52 -6.67 2.34
N LEU A 70 -3.37 -7.79 1.64
CA LEU A 70 -2.51 -7.90 0.47
C LEU A 70 -3.04 -7.06 -0.70
N LEU A 71 -4.34 -7.16 -1.02
CA LEU A 71 -4.96 -6.38 -2.10
C LEU A 71 -4.90 -4.87 -1.82
N GLY A 72 -5.10 -4.45 -0.57
CA GLY A 72 -5.00 -3.06 -0.17
C GLY A 72 -3.61 -2.49 -0.38
N SER A 73 -2.57 -3.25 0.00
CA SER A 73 -1.18 -2.83 -0.24
C SER A 73 -0.85 -2.70 -1.74
N PHE A 74 -1.42 -3.56 -2.56
CA PHE A 74 -1.23 -3.54 -4.00
C PHE A 74 -1.93 -2.34 -4.64
N LEU A 75 -3.19 -2.08 -4.26
CA LEU A 75 -3.98 -0.95 -4.75
C LEU A 75 -3.39 0.39 -4.32
N ASP A 76 -2.94 0.49 -3.07
CA ASP A 76 -2.27 1.68 -2.57
C ASP A 76 -0.97 1.96 -3.34
N SER A 77 -0.18 0.91 -3.62
CA SER A 77 1.03 1.05 -4.42
C SER A 77 0.74 1.44 -5.88
N LEU A 78 -0.32 0.88 -6.48
CA LEU A 78 -0.73 1.20 -7.85
C LEU A 78 -1.21 2.64 -7.98
N LEU A 79 -2.08 3.07 -7.07
CA LEU A 79 -2.59 4.45 -7.04
C LEU A 79 -1.47 5.43 -6.65
N GLY A 80 -0.57 5.05 -5.74
CA GLY A 80 0.61 5.82 -5.38
C GLY A 80 1.54 6.07 -6.57
N ALA A 81 1.83 5.04 -7.36
CA ALA A 81 2.71 5.17 -8.51
C ALA A 81 2.10 5.97 -9.68
N THR A 82 0.76 5.97 -9.80
CA THR A 82 0.03 6.62 -10.91
C THR A 82 -0.41 8.04 -10.58
N LEU A 83 -0.99 8.26 -9.40
CA LEU A 83 -1.68 9.49 -8.99
C LEU A 83 -0.87 10.38 -8.05
N GLN A 84 0.35 9.97 -7.66
CA GLN A 84 1.26 10.80 -6.89
C GLN A 84 2.57 11.05 -7.62
N ALA A 85 2.86 12.31 -7.92
CA ALA A 85 4.14 12.70 -8.47
C ALA A 85 5.28 12.40 -7.46
N SER A 86 6.34 11.76 -7.95
CA SER A 86 7.59 11.52 -7.21
C SER A 86 8.73 12.25 -7.92
N TYR A 87 9.43 13.13 -7.20
CA TYR A 87 10.58 13.87 -7.73
C TYR A 87 11.89 13.40 -7.08
N TYR A 88 12.93 13.28 -7.87
CA TYR A 88 14.28 12.94 -7.43
C TYR A 88 15.17 14.17 -7.43
N ASP A 89 15.79 14.49 -6.30
CA ASP A 89 16.89 15.45 -6.25
C ASP A 89 18.21 14.71 -6.52
N VAL A 90 18.86 15.04 -7.65
CA VAL A 90 20.10 14.39 -8.10
C VAL A 90 21.29 14.72 -7.19
N GLU A 91 21.31 15.91 -6.56
CA GLU A 91 22.41 16.32 -5.68
C GLU A 91 22.31 15.64 -4.33
N LYS A 92 21.11 15.63 -3.73
CA LYS A 92 20.89 14.99 -2.42
C LYS A 92 20.76 13.48 -2.52
N LYS A 93 20.53 12.95 -3.73
CA LYS A 93 20.21 11.53 -3.99
C LYS A 93 18.99 11.03 -3.22
N MET A 94 18.04 11.92 -2.96
CA MET A 94 16.83 11.64 -2.18
C MET A 94 15.58 12.07 -2.95
N ILE A 95 14.44 11.49 -2.58
CA ILE A 95 13.16 11.88 -3.12
C ILE A 95 12.68 13.13 -2.38
N CYS A 96 12.22 14.10 -3.16
CA CYS A 96 11.76 15.39 -2.66
C CYS A 96 10.34 15.67 -3.17
N GLU A 97 9.61 16.53 -2.47
CA GLU A 97 8.39 17.14 -3.00
C GLU A 97 8.77 18.16 -4.10
N SER A 98 7.78 18.52 -4.92
CA SER A 98 7.94 19.33 -6.13
C SER A 98 8.67 20.67 -5.90
N ASP A 99 8.63 21.19 -4.67
CA ASP A 99 9.19 22.47 -4.24
C ASP A 99 10.37 22.31 -3.26
N GLY A 100 11.29 21.41 -3.58
CA GLY A 100 12.51 21.23 -2.79
C GLY A 100 13.39 22.49 -2.76
N PRO A 101 14.09 22.79 -1.64
CA PRO A 101 14.94 23.99 -1.51
C PRO A 101 16.23 23.96 -2.37
N GLY A 102 16.46 22.90 -3.15
CA GLY A 102 17.50 22.86 -4.19
C GLY A 102 16.85 23.31 -5.50
N GLY A 103 17.32 24.40 -6.09
CA GLY A 103 16.68 25.04 -7.25
C GLY A 103 16.27 24.08 -8.38
N ALA A 104 15.31 24.51 -9.19
CA ALA A 104 14.62 23.72 -10.22
C ALA A 104 15.51 22.90 -11.20
N SER A 105 16.81 23.17 -11.28
CA SER A 105 17.78 22.46 -12.12
C SER A 105 18.20 21.07 -11.60
N THR A 106 17.94 20.73 -10.33
CA THR A 106 18.38 19.45 -9.73
C THR A 106 17.25 18.45 -9.47
N ILE A 107 16.00 18.89 -9.65
CA ILE A 107 14.79 18.11 -9.40
C ILE A 107 14.32 17.45 -10.70
N ARG A 108 14.36 16.11 -10.75
CA ARG A 108 13.87 15.32 -11.89
C ARG A 108 12.57 14.61 -11.53
N HIS A 109 11.53 14.80 -12.31
CA HIS A 109 10.29 14.02 -12.19
C HIS A 109 10.54 12.55 -12.57
N ILE A 110 10.17 11.61 -11.69
CA ILE A 110 10.41 10.17 -11.89
C ILE A 110 9.13 9.46 -12.36
N SER A 111 8.00 9.72 -11.68
CA SER A 111 6.77 8.94 -11.87
C SER A 111 5.55 9.65 -11.28
N GLY A 112 4.38 9.31 -11.81
CA GLY A 112 3.08 9.72 -11.31
C GLY A 112 2.60 11.06 -11.84
N MET A 113 1.42 11.48 -11.39
CA MET A 113 0.82 12.78 -11.70
C MET A 113 0.55 13.49 -10.38
N ASN A 114 0.71 14.81 -10.27
CA ASN A 114 0.39 15.53 -9.04
C ASN A 114 -1.12 15.84 -8.95
N ILE A 115 -1.95 14.81 -9.01
CA ILE A 115 -3.42 14.95 -9.02
C ILE A 115 -3.96 14.83 -7.59
N LEU A 116 -3.50 13.85 -6.82
CA LEU A 116 -4.02 13.55 -5.48
C LEU A 116 -2.90 13.54 -4.43
N SER A 117 -3.24 14.00 -3.23
CA SER A 117 -2.35 13.91 -2.07
C SER A 117 -2.22 12.47 -1.56
N ASN A 118 -1.19 12.17 -0.77
CA ASN A 118 -1.00 10.83 -0.18
C ASN A 118 -2.20 10.39 0.67
N ALA A 119 -2.78 11.32 1.43
CA ALA A 119 -3.99 11.05 2.19
C ALA A 119 -5.19 10.68 1.30
N GLN A 120 -5.36 11.37 0.18
CA GLN A 120 -6.45 11.08 -0.77
C GLN A 120 -6.25 9.74 -1.47
N VAL A 121 -5.03 9.44 -1.89
CA VAL A 121 -4.70 8.15 -2.52
C VAL A 121 -4.96 6.99 -1.57
N ASN A 122 -4.52 7.09 -0.31
CA ASN A 122 -4.76 6.08 0.70
C ASN A 122 -6.28 5.92 1.01
N LEU A 123 -7.03 7.03 1.05
CA LEU A 123 -8.47 6.98 1.23
C LEU A 123 -9.15 6.21 0.07
N VAL A 124 -8.78 6.53 -1.17
CA VAL A 124 -9.32 5.86 -2.36
C VAL A 124 -8.90 4.38 -2.40
N SER A 125 -7.68 4.05 -2.02
CA SER A 125 -7.18 2.67 -2.01
C SER A 125 -7.92 1.81 -0.97
N VAL A 126 -8.14 2.33 0.24
CA VAL A 126 -8.93 1.67 1.28
C VAL A 126 -10.39 1.50 0.85
N PHE A 127 -10.99 2.54 0.27
CA PHE A 127 -12.38 2.47 -0.20
C PHE A 127 -12.56 1.43 -1.31
N ALA A 128 -11.66 1.42 -2.30
CA ALA A 128 -11.67 0.42 -3.37
C ALA A 128 -11.47 -0.99 -2.84
N THR A 129 -10.52 -1.18 -1.92
CA THR A 129 -10.24 -2.48 -1.29
C THR A 129 -11.45 -2.97 -0.49
N THR A 130 -12.13 -2.08 0.23
CA THR A 130 -13.33 -2.41 1.01
C THR A 130 -14.47 -2.86 0.10
N ILE A 131 -14.72 -2.16 -1.01
CA ILE A 131 -15.76 -2.54 -1.98
C ILE A 131 -15.45 -3.89 -2.62
N ILE A 132 -14.21 -4.06 -3.11
CA ILE A 132 -13.78 -5.31 -3.76
C ILE A 132 -13.83 -6.48 -2.76
N GLY A 133 -13.36 -6.25 -1.53
CA GLY A 133 -13.45 -7.20 -0.44
C GLY A 133 -14.89 -7.63 -0.18
N ALA A 134 -15.78 -6.67 0.08
CA ALA A 134 -17.17 -6.95 0.43
C ALA A 134 -17.96 -7.61 -0.72
N LEU A 135 -17.79 -7.16 -1.96
CA LEU A 135 -18.60 -7.62 -3.10
C LEU A 135 -18.04 -8.84 -3.83
N VAL A 136 -16.73 -9.07 -3.78
CA VAL A 136 -16.07 -10.14 -4.54
C VAL A 136 -15.50 -11.19 -3.60
N LEU A 137 -14.62 -10.80 -2.67
CA LEU A 137 -13.95 -11.76 -1.79
C LEU A 137 -14.90 -12.38 -0.78
N GLY A 138 -15.81 -11.59 -0.20
CA GLY A 138 -16.76 -12.06 0.81
C GLY A 138 -17.63 -13.21 0.29
N PRO A 139 -18.37 -13.04 -0.82
CA PRO A 139 -19.18 -14.10 -1.39
C PRO A 139 -18.39 -15.34 -1.83
N PHE A 140 -17.14 -15.17 -2.26
CA PHE A 140 -16.29 -16.27 -2.68
C PHE A 140 -15.74 -17.09 -1.49
N ILE A 141 -15.37 -16.42 -0.40
CA ILE A 141 -14.70 -17.05 0.76
C ILE A 141 -15.69 -17.64 1.77
N TYR A 142 -16.88 -17.05 1.91
CA TYR A 142 -17.89 -17.46 2.88
C TYR A 142 -19.01 -18.35 2.31
N GLN A 143 -18.84 -18.82 1.06
CA GLN A 143 -19.73 -19.79 0.41
C GLN A 143 -19.86 -21.11 1.19
#